data_AF-Q2S8J3-F1
#
_entry.id   AF-Q2S8J3-F1
#
_cell.length_a   1.000
_cell.length_b   1.000
_cell.length_c   1.000
_cell.angle_alpha   90.00
_cell.angle_beta   90.00
_cell.angle_gamma   90.00
#
_symmetry.space_group_name_H-M   'P 1'
#
loop_
_entity.id
_entity.type
_entity.pdbx_description
1 polymer ?
#
loop_
_entity_poly.entity_id
_entity_poly.type
_entity_poly.pdbx_seq_one_letter_code
_entity_poly.pdbx_strand_id
1 'polypeptide(L)'
;MDVFSDVKFIAALVSLVGILLAAVISSAGYFYKNWTESKRSARKVLYFLLEIRYAVNMSIFNPNATAEKFLLHYFKRVEERGLPFDSEDIKVSVLPLIIQSLTDISNSLKIDIEERLVTPLDDALLELATVNPVLAYQLRGKDKFETLASHVFRYTDSIRNNLSVDVLCENTIDMIVKEAGVVSSGTISKLVSDLELDILALAKYCGRRDYRSAKDCIDLGFSATNDIDLSKYDEMIDEILDRLLEEYAKQEFIRI
;
A
#
# COMPACT_ATOMS: atom_id res chain seq x y z
N MET A 1 -36.00 56.88 -41.45
CA MET A 1 -35.08 55.98 -40.71
C MET A 1 -35.75 54.62 -40.67
N ASP A 2 -35.18 53.66 -41.40
CA ASP A 2 -35.81 52.37 -41.72
C ASP A 2 -35.77 51.41 -40.53
N VAL A 3 -36.92 51.22 -39.89
CA VAL A 3 -37.14 50.24 -38.80
C VAL A 3 -36.67 48.83 -39.19
N PHE A 4 -36.74 48.48 -40.48
CA PHE A 4 -36.25 47.19 -41.00
C PHE A 4 -34.73 47.03 -41.00
N SER A 5 -33.97 48.13 -41.05
CA SER A 5 -32.50 48.09 -40.99
C SER A 5 -32.03 47.83 -39.56
N ASP A 6 -32.67 48.49 -38.59
CA ASP A 6 -32.34 48.35 -37.16
C ASP A 6 -32.63 46.93 -36.63
N VAL A 7 -33.75 46.33 -37.05
CA VAL A 7 -34.10 44.95 -36.64
C VAL A 7 -33.09 43.92 -37.17
N LYS A 8 -32.63 44.08 -38.42
CA LYS A 8 -31.59 43.20 -38.99
C LYS A 8 -30.24 43.37 -38.29
N PHE A 9 -29.89 44.60 -37.92
CA PHE A 9 -28.67 44.89 -37.18
C PHE A 9 -28.70 44.26 -35.78
N ILE A 10 -29.81 44.43 -35.04
CA ILE A 10 -30.00 43.81 -33.71
C ILE A 10 -29.95 42.28 -33.82
N ALA A 11 -30.61 41.69 -34.81
CA ALA A 11 -30.58 40.23 -35.02
C ALA A 11 -29.16 39.71 -35.34
N ALA A 12 -28.37 40.46 -36.13
CA ALA A 12 -26.97 40.12 -36.41
C ALA A 12 -26.09 40.25 -35.15
N LEU A 13 -26.38 41.20 -34.27
CA LEU A 13 -25.65 41.40 -33.01
C LEU A 13 -25.95 40.25 -32.02
N VAL A 14 -27.22 39.86 -31.91
CA VAL A 14 -27.65 38.71 -31.09
C VAL A 14 -27.06 37.40 -31.61
N SER A 15 -27.03 37.18 -32.93
CA SER A 15 -26.42 35.98 -33.50
C SER A 15 -24.91 35.93 -33.26
N LEU A 16 -24.21 37.06 -33.38
CA LEU A 16 -22.78 37.16 -33.11
C LEU A 16 -22.45 36.87 -31.63
N VAL A 17 -23.26 37.38 -30.70
CA VAL A 17 -23.15 37.06 -29.27
C VAL A 17 -23.41 35.57 -29.02
N GLY A 18 -24.42 35.00 -29.68
CA GLY A 18 -24.73 33.56 -29.59
C GLY A 18 -23.58 32.68 -30.07
N ILE A 19 -22.95 33.04 -31.20
CA ILE A 19 -21.79 32.32 -31.75
C ILE A 19 -20.58 32.44 -30.81
N LEU A 20 -20.32 33.63 -30.26
CA LEU A 20 -19.24 33.83 -29.28
C LEU A 20 -19.44 33.01 -28.02
N LEU A 21 -20.65 33.01 -27.45
CA LEU A 21 -20.98 32.19 -26.28
C LEU A 21 -20.81 30.70 -26.57
N ALA A 22 -21.30 30.22 -27.72
CA ALA A 22 -21.12 28.84 -28.13
C ALA A 22 -19.63 28.48 -28.24
N ALA A 23 -18.82 29.34 -28.86
CA ALA A 23 -17.38 29.12 -29.00
C ALA A 23 -16.66 29.07 -27.63
N VAL A 24 -17.00 29.98 -26.70
CA VAL A 24 -16.44 29.99 -25.35
C VAL A 24 -16.83 28.73 -24.57
N ILE A 25 -18.10 28.33 -24.62
CA ILE A 25 -18.60 27.11 -23.95
C ILE A 25 -17.93 25.87 -24.54
N SER A 26 -17.84 25.77 -25.86
CA SER A 26 -17.18 24.64 -26.54
C SER A 26 -15.69 24.57 -26.19
N SER A 27 -14.99 25.70 -26.18
CA SER A 27 -13.58 25.76 -25.80
C SER A 27 -13.37 25.37 -24.34
N ALA A 28 -14.15 25.95 -23.42
CA ALA A 28 -14.12 25.60 -22.01
C ALA A 28 -14.42 24.10 -21.77
N GLY A 29 -15.41 23.55 -22.50
CA GLY A 29 -15.74 22.13 -22.46
C GLY A 29 -14.59 21.23 -22.93
N TYR A 30 -13.88 21.63 -23.99
CA TYR A 30 -12.71 20.91 -24.47
C TYR A 30 -11.56 20.93 -23.45
N PHE A 31 -11.26 22.10 -22.86
CA PHE A 31 -10.25 22.21 -21.81
C PHE A 31 -10.62 21.38 -20.57
N TYR A 32 -11.88 21.41 -20.16
CA TYR A 32 -12.38 20.63 -19.04
C TYR A 32 -12.26 19.12 -19.32
N LYS A 33 -12.67 18.67 -20.52
CA LYS A 33 -12.51 17.28 -20.95
C LYS A 33 -11.05 16.84 -20.88
N ASN A 34 -10.14 17.60 -21.48
CA ASN A 34 -8.71 17.27 -21.49
C ASN A 34 -8.13 17.20 -20.06
N TRP A 35 -8.54 18.11 -19.18
CA TRP A 35 -8.15 18.08 -17.77
C TRP A 35 -8.65 16.83 -17.04
N THR A 36 -9.92 16.44 -17.29
CA THR A 36 -10.48 15.22 -16.69
C THR A 36 -9.83 13.95 -17.21
N GLU A 37 -9.53 13.87 -18.50
CA GLU A 37 -8.82 12.73 -19.11
C GLU A 37 -7.40 12.61 -18.57
N SER A 38 -6.68 13.73 -18.44
CA SER A 38 -5.36 13.76 -17.81
C SER A 38 -5.38 13.20 -16.38
N LYS A 39 -6.35 13.64 -15.56
CA LYS A 39 -6.51 13.15 -14.19
C LYS A 39 -6.92 11.68 -14.12
N ARG A 40 -7.77 11.24 -15.05
CA ARG A 40 -8.20 9.84 -15.13
C ARG A 40 -6.99 8.93 -15.41
N SER A 41 -6.18 9.29 -16.40
CA SER A 41 -4.96 8.54 -16.74
C SER A 41 -3.97 8.52 -15.58
N ALA A 42 -3.73 9.67 -14.92
CA ALA A 42 -2.87 9.75 -13.74
C ALA A 42 -3.35 8.88 -12.58
N ARG A 43 -4.68 8.80 -12.34
CA ARG A 43 -5.25 7.91 -11.31
C ARG A 43 -5.07 6.43 -11.62
N LYS A 44 -5.09 6.04 -12.90
CA LYS A 44 -4.82 4.66 -13.32
C LYS A 44 -3.38 4.28 -13.01
N VAL A 45 -2.42 5.16 -13.28
CA VAL A 45 -1.02 4.97 -12.88
C VAL A 45 -0.90 4.91 -11.35
N LEU A 46 -1.57 5.82 -10.62
CA LEU A 46 -1.56 5.84 -9.16
C LEU A 46 -2.05 4.51 -8.55
N TYR A 47 -3.10 3.93 -9.12
CA TYR A 47 -3.61 2.63 -8.71
C TYR A 47 -2.53 1.53 -8.81
N PHE A 48 -1.87 1.43 -9.96
CA PHE A 48 -0.84 0.40 -10.15
C PHE A 48 0.39 0.61 -9.26
N LEU A 49 0.81 1.85 -9.03
CA LEU A 49 1.90 2.12 -8.08
C LEU A 49 1.53 1.70 -6.65
N LEU A 50 0.29 1.92 -6.23
CA LEU A 50 -0.21 1.45 -4.93
C LEU A 50 -0.28 -0.08 -4.84
N GLU A 51 -0.71 -0.76 -5.91
CA GLU A 51 -0.70 -2.23 -5.96
C GLU A 51 0.72 -2.80 -5.92
N ILE A 52 1.67 -2.20 -6.64
CA ILE A 52 3.08 -2.61 -6.59
C ILE A 52 3.62 -2.43 -5.18
N ARG A 53 3.38 -1.27 -4.55
CA ARG A 53 3.78 -1.04 -3.15
C ARG A 53 3.19 -2.12 -2.24
N TYR A 54 1.91 -2.40 -2.38
CA TYR A 54 1.23 -3.43 -1.59
C TYR A 54 1.88 -4.81 -1.81
N ALA A 55 2.09 -5.22 -3.05
CA ALA A 55 2.67 -6.52 -3.37
C ALA A 55 4.11 -6.65 -2.85
N VAL A 56 4.90 -5.58 -2.94
CA VAL A 56 6.28 -5.52 -2.43
C VAL A 56 6.28 -5.64 -0.91
N ASN A 57 5.44 -4.87 -0.22
CA ASN A 57 5.32 -4.95 1.23
C ASN A 57 4.83 -6.32 1.69
N MET A 58 3.95 -6.97 0.92
CA MET A 58 3.46 -8.32 1.22
C MET A 58 4.54 -9.39 1.00
N SER A 59 5.43 -9.18 0.04
CA SER A 59 6.50 -10.14 -0.30
C SER A 59 7.68 -10.13 0.67
N ILE A 60 7.96 -8.98 1.27
CA ILE A 60 8.97 -8.82 2.32
C ILE A 60 8.41 -9.03 3.73
N PHE A 61 7.09 -9.22 3.84
CA PHE A 61 6.43 -9.56 5.08
C PHE A 61 7.02 -10.84 5.67
N ASN A 62 7.49 -10.75 6.91
CA ASN A 62 8.01 -11.89 7.66
C ASN A 62 6.98 -12.31 8.72
N PRO A 63 6.24 -13.43 8.51
CA PRO A 63 5.25 -13.91 9.45
C PRO A 63 5.82 -14.20 10.84
N ASN A 64 7.04 -14.74 10.92
CA ASN A 64 7.68 -15.13 12.18
C ASN A 64 8.02 -13.90 13.02
N ALA A 65 8.74 -12.94 12.43
CA ALA A 65 9.12 -11.71 13.13
C ALA A 65 7.90 -10.88 13.54
N THR A 66 6.84 -10.89 12.72
CA THR A 66 5.58 -10.21 13.02
C THR A 66 4.82 -10.89 14.17
N ALA A 67 4.72 -12.22 14.15
CA ALA A 67 4.06 -12.99 15.21
C ALA A 67 4.76 -12.81 16.56
N GLU A 68 6.10 -12.81 16.57
CA GLU A 68 6.88 -12.54 17.79
C GLU A 68 6.65 -11.14 18.33
N LYS A 69 6.71 -10.10 17.48
CA LYS A 69 6.41 -8.72 17.90
C LYS A 69 5.00 -8.59 18.45
N PHE A 70 4.02 -9.23 17.82
CA PHE A 70 2.63 -9.22 18.27
C PHE A 70 2.48 -9.86 19.64
N LEU A 71 3.04 -11.06 19.86
CA LEU A 71 2.98 -11.73 21.16
C LEU A 71 3.70 -10.92 22.24
N LEU A 72 4.85 -10.32 21.93
CA LEU A 72 5.61 -9.53 22.90
C LEU A 72 4.83 -8.26 23.32
N HIS A 73 4.15 -7.61 22.38
CA HIS A 73 3.23 -6.49 22.68
C HIS A 73 2.04 -6.95 23.53
N TYR A 74 1.44 -8.09 23.20
CA TYR A 74 0.32 -8.67 23.95
C TYR A 74 0.72 -9.08 25.38
N PHE A 75 1.85 -9.75 25.57
CA PHE A 75 2.32 -10.16 26.89
C PHE A 75 2.63 -8.96 27.78
N LYS A 76 3.23 -7.91 27.22
CA LYS A 76 3.45 -6.66 27.97
C LYS A 76 2.13 -6.06 28.48
N ARG A 77 1.10 -6.04 27.64
CA ARG A 77 -0.26 -5.59 28.00
C ARG A 77 -0.89 -6.45 29.10
N VAL A 78 -0.73 -7.77 29.02
CA VAL A 78 -1.24 -8.71 30.02
C VAL A 78 -0.56 -8.51 31.38
N GLU A 79 0.76 -8.31 31.37
CA GLU A 79 1.56 -8.03 32.57
C GLU A 79 1.16 -6.69 33.21
N GLU A 80 0.95 -5.64 32.41
CA GLU A 80 0.44 -4.34 32.87
C GLU A 80 -0.94 -4.43 33.53
N ARG A 81 -1.74 -5.45 33.20
CA ARG A 81 -3.06 -5.73 33.77
C ARG A 81 -3.02 -6.66 35.00
N GLY A 82 -1.84 -7.14 35.41
CA GLY A 82 -1.66 -7.94 36.62
C GLY A 82 -2.19 -9.37 36.54
N LEU A 83 -2.39 -9.90 35.33
CA LEU A 83 -2.84 -11.28 35.12
C LEU A 83 -1.69 -12.27 35.37
N PRO A 84 -1.90 -13.35 36.17
CA PRO A 84 -0.93 -14.41 36.30
C PRO A 84 -0.86 -15.17 34.97
N PHE A 85 0.23 -14.96 34.23
CA PHE A 85 0.36 -15.45 32.86
C PHE A 85 1.71 -16.13 32.68
N ASP A 86 1.69 -17.40 32.26
CA ASP A 86 2.90 -18.09 31.84
C ASP A 86 3.16 -17.80 30.36
N SER A 87 4.09 -16.88 30.09
CA SER A 87 4.43 -16.46 28.72
C SER A 87 4.92 -17.62 27.86
N GLU A 88 5.50 -18.64 28.47
CA GLU A 88 6.21 -19.69 27.75
C GLU A 88 5.25 -20.74 27.21
N ASP A 89 4.26 -21.15 28.00
CA ASP A 89 3.22 -22.11 27.58
C ASP A 89 2.37 -21.57 26.42
N ILE A 90 2.06 -20.27 26.45
CA ILE A 90 1.27 -19.61 25.40
C ILE A 90 2.11 -19.33 24.16
N LYS A 91 3.39 -18.99 24.32
CA LYS A 91 4.29 -18.90 23.18
C LYS A 91 4.44 -20.25 22.49
N VAL A 92 4.57 -21.37 23.23
CA VAL A 92 4.66 -22.71 22.63
C VAL A 92 3.37 -23.12 21.91
N SER A 93 2.21 -22.77 22.47
CA SER A 93 0.91 -23.24 21.94
C SER A 93 0.29 -22.33 20.88
N VAL A 94 0.44 -21.01 21.02
CA VAL A 94 -0.27 -19.99 20.22
C VAL A 94 0.60 -19.42 19.11
N LEU A 95 1.92 -19.29 19.32
CA LEU A 95 2.83 -18.77 18.29
C LEU A 95 2.75 -19.57 16.98
N PRO A 96 2.73 -20.92 16.97
CA PRO A 96 2.61 -21.68 15.73
C PRO A 96 1.29 -21.41 14.98
N LEU A 97 0.18 -21.20 15.72
CA LEU A 97 -1.13 -20.91 15.14
C LEU A 97 -1.16 -19.51 14.49
N ILE A 98 -0.55 -18.51 15.15
CA ILE A 98 -0.42 -17.15 14.60
C ILE A 98 0.48 -17.17 13.37
N ILE A 99 1.65 -17.82 13.44
CA ILE A 99 2.57 -17.95 12.31
C ILE A 99 1.87 -18.62 11.12
N GLN A 100 1.15 -19.71 11.36
CA GLN A 100 0.42 -20.43 10.32
C GLN A 100 -0.64 -19.52 9.67
N SER A 101 -1.45 -18.81 10.47
CA SER A 101 -2.46 -17.89 9.97
C SER A 101 -1.85 -16.75 9.14
N LEU A 102 -0.78 -16.13 9.62
CA LEU A 102 -0.07 -15.07 8.89
C LEU A 102 0.57 -15.60 7.59
N THR A 103 1.06 -16.84 7.61
CA THR A 103 1.64 -17.51 6.44
C THR A 103 0.57 -17.82 5.39
N ASP A 104 -0.61 -18.29 5.82
CA ASP A 104 -1.74 -18.58 4.92
C ASP A 104 -2.28 -17.28 4.30
N ILE A 105 -2.43 -16.22 5.09
CA ILE A 105 -2.78 -14.88 4.60
C ILE A 105 -1.74 -14.40 3.58
N SER A 106 -0.44 -14.49 3.92
CA SER A 106 0.66 -14.11 3.01
C SER A 106 0.64 -14.89 1.70
N ASN A 107 0.47 -16.20 1.76
CA ASN A 107 0.45 -17.05 0.56
C ASN A 107 -0.78 -16.83 -0.31
N SER A 108 -1.95 -16.58 0.28
CA SER A 108 -3.18 -16.28 -0.47
C SER A 108 -3.13 -14.92 -1.18
N LEU A 109 -2.30 -14.00 -0.68
CA LEU A 109 -2.15 -12.64 -1.19
C LEU A 109 -0.91 -12.46 -2.07
N LYS A 110 -0.16 -13.53 -2.38
CA LYS A 110 0.96 -13.47 -3.33
C LYS A 110 0.43 -13.10 -4.71
N ILE A 111 0.57 -11.84 -5.06
CA ILE A 111 0.29 -11.31 -6.39
C ILE A 111 1.54 -11.56 -7.24
N ASP A 112 1.35 -12.12 -8.43
CA ASP A 112 2.40 -12.13 -9.44
C ASP A 112 2.65 -10.69 -9.93
N ILE A 113 3.75 -10.10 -9.46
CA ILE A 113 4.10 -8.70 -9.66
C ILE A 113 4.42 -8.42 -11.13
N GLU A 114 5.09 -9.35 -11.81
CA GLU A 114 5.65 -9.11 -13.15
C GLU A 114 4.55 -9.08 -14.22
N GLU A 115 3.72 -10.13 -14.28
CA GLU A 115 2.69 -10.22 -15.32
C GLU A 115 1.45 -9.37 -14.99
N ARG A 116 1.05 -9.27 -13.71
CA ARG A 116 -0.21 -8.60 -13.34
C ARG A 116 -0.08 -7.11 -13.04
N LEU A 117 1.13 -6.62 -12.69
CA LEU A 117 1.30 -5.22 -12.25
C LEU A 117 2.25 -4.42 -13.15
N VAL A 118 3.41 -4.97 -13.52
CA VAL A 118 4.41 -4.22 -14.32
C VAL A 118 3.92 -3.95 -15.74
N THR A 119 3.38 -4.97 -16.43
CA THR A 119 2.89 -4.79 -17.80
C THR A 119 1.71 -3.81 -17.89
N PRO A 120 0.66 -3.92 -17.04
CA PRO A 120 -0.43 -2.94 -17.05
C PRO A 120 -0.02 -1.53 -16.60
N LEU A 121 1.00 -1.41 -15.75
CA LEU A 121 1.59 -0.11 -15.40
C LEU A 121 2.24 0.54 -16.62
N ASP A 122 3.00 -0.21 -17.42
CA ASP A 122 3.62 0.28 -18.66
C ASP A 122 2.56 0.84 -19.62
N ASP A 123 1.45 0.11 -19.81
CA ASP A 123 0.33 0.56 -20.64
C ASP A 123 -0.31 1.85 -20.08
N ALA A 124 -0.48 1.92 -18.75
CA ALA A 124 -1.01 3.11 -18.09
C ALA A 124 -0.07 4.31 -18.21
N LEU A 125 1.24 4.09 -18.16
CA LEU A 125 2.26 5.13 -18.37
C LEU A 125 2.30 5.61 -19.83
N LEU A 126 2.10 4.72 -20.80
CA LEU A 126 1.96 5.09 -22.21
C LEU A 126 0.71 5.94 -22.42
N GLU A 127 -0.42 5.57 -21.81
CA GLU A 127 -1.65 6.38 -21.82
C GLU A 127 -1.40 7.76 -21.20
N LEU A 128 -0.72 7.82 -20.05
CA LEU A 128 -0.36 9.08 -19.39
C LEU A 128 0.58 9.92 -20.24
N ALA A 129 1.50 9.31 -20.97
CA ALA A 129 2.46 10.01 -21.83
C ALA A 129 1.76 10.75 -22.98
N THR A 130 0.60 10.28 -23.44
CA THR A 130 -0.19 10.99 -24.46
C THR A 130 -0.72 12.34 -23.98
N VAL A 131 -0.89 12.52 -22.65
CA VAL A 131 -1.46 13.73 -22.06
C VAL A 131 -0.44 14.54 -21.25
N ASN A 132 0.46 13.88 -20.54
CA ASN A 132 1.50 14.48 -19.72
C ASN A 132 2.82 13.66 -19.85
N PRO A 133 3.60 13.88 -20.92
CA PRO A 133 4.80 13.09 -21.22
C PRO A 133 5.93 13.30 -20.21
N VAL A 134 6.03 14.48 -19.59
CA VAL A 134 7.07 14.76 -18.58
C VAL A 134 6.82 13.95 -17.32
N LEU A 135 5.58 13.95 -16.82
CA LEU A 135 5.23 13.16 -15.64
C LEU A 135 5.36 11.66 -15.91
N ALA A 136 4.91 11.20 -17.08
CA ALA A 136 5.08 9.81 -17.49
C ALA A 136 6.57 9.41 -17.56
N TYR A 137 7.43 10.28 -18.10
CA TYR A 137 8.87 10.04 -18.14
C TYR A 137 9.51 9.98 -16.75
N GLN A 138 9.11 10.88 -15.83
CA GLN A 138 9.59 10.87 -14.44
C GLN A 138 9.20 9.58 -13.69
N LEU A 139 7.99 9.08 -13.94
CA LEU A 139 7.48 7.84 -13.33
C LEU A 139 7.99 6.58 -14.03
N ARG A 140 8.50 6.70 -15.25
CA ARG A 140 9.06 5.58 -16.03
C ARG A 140 10.43 5.21 -15.48
N GLY A 141 10.42 4.47 -14.38
CA GLY A 141 11.60 3.87 -13.75
C GLY A 141 11.68 2.37 -14.01
N LYS A 142 11.71 1.92 -15.28
CA LYS A 142 11.74 0.48 -15.64
C LYS A 142 12.76 -0.31 -14.81
N ASP A 143 13.96 0.23 -14.69
CA ASP A 143 15.03 -0.38 -13.90
C ASP A 143 14.64 -0.52 -12.42
N LYS A 144 13.93 0.45 -11.84
CA LYS A 144 13.52 0.42 -10.44
C LYS A 144 12.52 -0.70 -10.18
N PHE A 145 11.51 -0.86 -11.04
CA PHE A 145 10.46 -1.87 -10.85
C PHE A 145 10.93 -3.28 -11.19
N GLU A 146 11.72 -3.45 -12.25
CA GLU A 146 12.34 -4.75 -12.57
C GLU A 146 13.36 -5.15 -11.50
N THR A 147 14.13 -4.20 -10.95
CA THR A 147 14.99 -4.42 -9.78
C THR A 147 14.14 -4.81 -8.57
N LEU A 148 13.06 -4.09 -8.28
CA LEU A 148 12.18 -4.38 -7.15
C LEU A 148 11.56 -5.79 -7.27
N ALA A 149 11.02 -6.11 -8.43
CA ALA A 149 10.45 -7.42 -8.73
C ALA A 149 11.52 -8.52 -8.60
N SER A 150 12.66 -8.39 -9.26
CA SER A 150 13.74 -9.39 -9.19
C SER A 150 14.31 -9.56 -7.78
N HIS A 151 14.43 -8.50 -6.98
CA HIS A 151 14.86 -8.60 -5.58
C HIS A 151 13.80 -9.27 -4.70
N VAL A 152 12.53 -8.92 -4.88
CA VAL A 152 11.40 -9.56 -4.20
C VAL A 152 11.30 -11.04 -4.53
N PHE A 153 11.39 -11.40 -5.81
CA PHE A 153 11.33 -12.79 -6.27
C PHE A 153 12.55 -13.58 -5.81
N ARG A 154 13.77 -13.03 -5.92
CA ARG A 154 14.98 -13.69 -5.40
C ARG A 154 14.94 -13.86 -3.89
N TYR A 155 14.42 -12.90 -3.14
CA TYR A 155 14.26 -13.03 -1.68
C TYR A 155 13.26 -14.16 -1.35
N THR A 156 12.09 -14.15 -1.97
CA THR A 156 11.04 -15.17 -1.75
C THR A 156 11.52 -16.57 -2.16
N ASP A 157 12.23 -16.68 -3.28
CA ASP A 157 12.70 -17.96 -3.84
C ASP A 157 13.96 -18.48 -3.13
N SER A 158 14.85 -17.59 -2.66
CA SER A 158 16.02 -17.98 -1.87
C SER A 158 15.65 -18.53 -0.49
N ILE A 159 14.60 -18.01 0.16
CA ILE A 159 14.05 -18.56 1.40
C ILE A 159 13.40 -19.92 1.14
N ARG A 160 12.71 -20.09 0.00
CA ARG A 160 11.97 -21.31 -0.32
C ARG A 160 12.86 -22.48 -0.78
N ASN A 161 13.88 -22.19 -1.58
CA ASN A 161 14.67 -23.22 -2.27
C ASN A 161 16.01 -23.54 -1.62
N ASN A 162 16.56 -22.68 -0.75
CA ASN A 162 17.83 -22.95 -0.05
C ASN A 162 17.65 -23.44 1.39
N LEU A 163 16.41 -23.68 1.83
CA LEU A 163 16.11 -24.36 3.10
C LEU A 163 15.98 -25.88 2.94
N SER A 164 16.67 -26.46 1.95
CA SER A 164 17.11 -27.86 1.99
C SER A 164 18.31 -27.96 2.94
N VAL A 165 18.00 -27.89 4.24
CA VAL A 165 18.98 -28.00 5.33
C VAL A 165 19.44 -29.45 5.42
N ASP A 166 20.63 -29.74 4.92
CA ASP A 166 21.30 -31.02 5.22
C ASP A 166 22.72 -30.88 5.80
N VAL A 167 23.28 -29.67 5.99
CA VAL A 167 24.68 -29.56 6.50
C VAL A 167 25.01 -28.35 7.40
N LEU A 168 24.11 -27.41 7.72
CA LEU A 168 24.49 -26.22 8.51
C LEU A 168 23.74 -26.14 9.85
N CYS A 169 24.50 -25.97 10.94
CA CYS A 169 23.97 -25.78 12.30
C CYS A 169 22.96 -24.62 12.32
N GLU A 170 21.79 -24.83 12.95
CA GLU A 170 20.66 -23.89 13.11
C GLU A 170 21.11 -22.43 13.34
N ASN A 171 22.09 -22.22 14.23
CA ASN A 171 22.60 -20.90 14.59
C ASN A 171 23.25 -20.12 13.43
N THR A 172 23.77 -20.81 12.42
CA THR A 172 24.44 -20.21 11.26
C THR A 172 23.43 -19.82 10.18
N ILE A 173 22.36 -20.59 10.05
CA ILE A 173 21.25 -20.30 9.14
C ILE A 173 20.52 -19.07 9.64
N ASP A 174 20.25 -18.96 10.94
CA ASP A 174 19.62 -17.77 11.53
C ASP A 174 20.48 -16.51 11.34
N MET A 175 21.81 -16.60 11.50
CA MET A 175 22.70 -15.46 11.22
C MET A 175 22.69 -15.08 9.73
N ILE A 176 22.73 -16.03 8.81
CA ILE A 176 22.74 -15.77 7.36
C ILE A 176 21.39 -15.23 6.90
N VAL A 177 20.27 -15.76 7.41
CA VAL A 177 18.92 -15.25 7.13
C VAL A 177 18.75 -13.85 7.71
N LYS A 178 19.29 -13.59 8.91
CA LYS A 178 19.25 -12.27 9.55
C LYS A 178 20.13 -11.26 8.80
N GLU A 179 21.34 -11.61 8.38
CA GLU A 179 22.22 -10.71 7.63
C GLU A 179 21.76 -10.51 6.18
N ALA A 180 21.31 -11.57 5.49
CA ALA A 180 20.73 -11.46 4.15
C ALA A 180 19.41 -10.66 4.17
N GLY A 181 18.60 -10.81 5.23
CA GLY A 181 17.42 -10.00 5.50
C GLY A 181 17.77 -8.53 5.76
N VAL A 182 18.83 -8.24 6.52
CA VAL A 182 19.27 -6.87 6.81
C VAL A 182 19.80 -6.17 5.55
N VAL A 183 20.64 -6.83 4.75
CA VAL A 183 21.22 -6.24 3.52
C VAL A 183 20.17 -6.09 2.40
N SER A 184 19.24 -7.04 2.26
CA SER A 184 18.11 -6.88 1.32
C SER A 184 17.11 -5.82 1.79
N SER A 185 16.86 -5.71 3.11
CA SER A 185 15.92 -4.74 3.66
C SER A 185 16.33 -3.29 3.42
N GLY A 186 17.62 -2.94 3.48
CA GLY A 186 18.08 -1.56 3.25
C GLY A 186 17.87 -1.09 1.81
N THR A 187 18.14 -1.96 0.84
CA THR A 187 17.95 -1.64 -0.59
C THR A 187 16.47 -1.63 -0.96
N ILE A 188 15.70 -2.61 -0.49
CA ILE A 188 14.25 -2.68 -0.73
C ILE A 188 13.54 -1.52 -0.04
N SER A 189 13.89 -1.20 1.21
CA SER A 189 13.31 -0.06 1.95
C SER A 189 13.55 1.27 1.22
N LYS A 190 14.75 1.48 0.66
CA LYS A 190 15.03 2.68 -0.13
C LYS A 190 14.19 2.71 -1.41
N LEU A 191 14.08 1.60 -2.14
CA LEU A 191 13.26 1.54 -3.35
C LEU A 191 11.76 1.72 -3.04
N VAL A 192 11.26 1.18 -1.93
CA VAL A 192 9.88 1.40 -1.45
C VAL A 192 9.67 2.86 -1.07
N SER A 193 10.65 3.49 -0.40
CA SER A 193 10.58 4.92 -0.06
C SER A 193 10.55 5.80 -1.32
N ASP A 194 11.37 5.50 -2.32
CA ASP A 194 11.36 6.19 -3.61
C ASP A 194 10.00 6.02 -4.32
N LEU A 195 9.44 4.80 -4.28
CA LEU A 195 8.10 4.52 -4.80
C LEU A 195 7.00 5.31 -4.06
N GLU A 196 7.08 5.43 -2.74
CA GLU A 196 6.15 6.23 -1.94
C GLU A 196 6.22 7.72 -2.28
N LEU A 197 7.41 8.26 -2.56
CA LEU A 197 7.58 9.63 -3.05
C LEU A 197 6.91 9.81 -4.41
N ASP A 198 7.09 8.86 -5.33
CA ASP A 198 6.46 8.87 -6.66
C ASP A 198 4.92 8.79 -6.55
N ILE A 199 4.40 7.94 -5.66
CA ILE A 199 2.96 7.84 -5.33
C ILE A 199 2.43 9.18 -4.82
N LEU A 200 3.10 9.81 -3.85
CA LEU A 200 2.64 11.08 -3.26
C LEU A 200 2.71 12.23 -4.26
N ALA A 201 3.73 12.27 -5.12
CA ALA A 201 3.86 13.26 -6.18
C ALA A 201 2.70 13.14 -7.19
N LEU A 202 2.40 11.90 -7.63
CA LEU A 202 1.32 11.62 -8.55
C LEU A 202 -0.06 11.87 -7.91
N ALA A 203 -0.26 11.47 -6.66
CA ALA A 203 -1.51 11.69 -5.94
C ALA A 203 -1.80 13.19 -5.76
N LYS A 204 -0.77 14.01 -5.53
CA LYS A 204 -0.89 15.48 -5.49
C LYS A 204 -1.34 16.06 -6.84
N TYR A 205 -0.88 15.49 -7.95
CA TYR A 205 -1.33 15.86 -9.30
C TYR A 205 -2.81 15.50 -9.54
N CYS A 206 -3.24 14.31 -9.10
CA CYS A 206 -4.63 13.86 -9.20
C CYS A 206 -5.60 14.76 -8.39
N GLY A 207 -5.19 15.14 -7.18
CA GLY A 207 -5.86 16.16 -6.36
C GLY A 207 -5.68 15.96 -4.86
N ARG A 208 -6.19 16.91 -4.07
CA ARG A 208 -6.03 16.89 -2.60
C ARG A 208 -6.65 15.66 -1.93
N ARG A 209 -7.78 15.16 -2.43
CA ARG A 209 -8.44 13.96 -1.90
C ARG A 209 -7.57 12.74 -2.13
N ASP A 210 -7.13 12.55 -3.37
CA ASP A 210 -6.26 11.44 -3.78
C ASP A 210 -4.94 11.46 -2.98
N TYR A 211 -4.35 12.65 -2.78
CA TYR A 211 -3.16 12.83 -1.93
C TYR A 211 -3.37 12.39 -0.47
N ARG A 212 -4.47 12.81 0.17
CA ARG A 212 -4.76 12.42 1.56
C ARG A 212 -4.95 10.92 1.66
N SER A 213 -5.78 10.34 0.80
CA SER A 213 -6.02 8.89 0.80
C SER A 213 -4.75 8.08 0.53
N ALA A 214 -3.90 8.51 -0.42
CA ALA A 214 -2.62 7.85 -0.67
C ALA A 214 -1.68 7.94 0.53
N LYS A 215 -1.61 9.11 1.18
CA LYS A 215 -0.82 9.30 2.40
C LYS A 215 -1.33 8.40 3.54
N ASP A 216 -2.64 8.37 3.76
CA ASP A 216 -3.24 7.51 4.78
C ASP A 216 -2.94 6.03 4.49
N CYS A 217 -3.01 5.59 3.23
CA CYS A 217 -2.64 4.22 2.84
C CYS A 217 -1.15 3.91 3.04
N ILE A 218 -0.26 4.89 2.87
CA ILE A 218 1.16 4.74 3.13
C ILE A 218 1.41 4.61 4.63
N ASP A 219 0.82 5.52 5.43
CA ASP A 219 0.98 5.61 6.88
C ASP A 219 0.29 4.45 7.64
N LEU A 220 -0.76 3.84 7.08
CA LEU A 220 -1.52 2.73 7.69
C LEU A 220 -1.10 1.34 7.18
N GLY A 221 -0.40 1.26 6.04
CA GLY A 221 -0.03 -0.02 5.44
C GLY A 221 1.11 -0.74 6.16
N PHE A 222 1.27 -2.04 5.89
CA PHE A 222 2.46 -2.79 6.29
C PHE A 222 3.72 -2.08 5.77
N SER A 223 4.63 -1.67 6.65
CA SER A 223 5.89 -1.07 6.24
C SER A 223 6.94 -2.16 6.00
N ALA A 224 7.79 -1.93 5.01
CA ALA A 224 8.94 -2.77 4.69
C ALA A 224 9.90 -2.98 5.88
N THR A 225 9.80 -2.15 6.91
CA THR A 225 10.74 -2.12 8.05
C THR A 225 10.30 -2.99 9.23
N ASN A 226 9.26 -3.82 9.08
CA ASN A 226 8.68 -4.63 10.16
C ASN A 226 8.24 -3.81 11.39
N ASP A 227 8.16 -2.48 11.28
CA ASP A 227 7.75 -1.61 12.37
C ASP A 227 6.24 -1.42 12.29
N ILE A 228 5.53 -2.50 12.64
CA ILE A 228 4.08 -2.47 12.75
C ILE A 228 3.76 -1.74 14.05
N ASP A 229 3.18 -0.56 13.93
CA ASP A 229 2.62 0.17 15.06
C ASP A 229 1.38 -0.57 15.57
N LEU A 230 1.60 -1.43 16.57
CA LEU A 230 0.55 -2.25 17.17
C LEU A 230 -0.36 -1.44 18.11
N SER A 231 -0.01 -0.18 18.42
CA SER A 231 -0.80 0.70 19.31
C SER A 231 -2.21 0.96 18.80
N LYS A 232 -2.45 0.80 17.49
CA LYS A 232 -3.79 0.95 16.90
C LYS A 232 -4.74 -0.21 17.21
N TYR A 233 -4.19 -1.36 17.63
CA TYR A 233 -4.98 -2.53 18.03
C TYR A 233 -5.21 -2.60 19.53
N ASP A 234 -4.68 -1.64 20.27
CA ASP A 234 -4.72 -1.57 21.72
C ASP A 234 -6.14 -1.65 22.27
N GLU A 235 -7.08 -0.86 21.74
CA GLU A 235 -8.47 -0.88 22.20
C GLU A 235 -9.12 -2.28 22.03
N MET A 236 -8.85 -2.93 20.90
CA MET A 236 -9.36 -4.28 20.63
C MET A 236 -8.71 -5.32 21.54
N ILE A 237 -7.39 -5.22 21.77
CA ILE A 237 -6.66 -6.10 22.69
C ILE A 237 -7.20 -5.93 24.11
N ASP A 238 -7.43 -4.69 24.54
CA ASP A 238 -7.97 -4.36 25.85
C ASP A 238 -9.37 -4.96 26.04
N GLU A 239 -10.25 -4.85 25.04
CA GLU A 239 -11.61 -5.42 25.12
C GLU A 239 -11.59 -6.95 25.24
N ILE A 240 -10.68 -7.62 24.54
CA ILE A 240 -10.50 -9.08 24.65
C ILE A 240 -9.98 -9.44 26.04
N LEU A 241 -8.99 -8.70 26.56
CA LEU A 241 -8.44 -8.91 27.89
C LEU A 241 -9.48 -8.69 28.99
N ASP A 242 -10.31 -7.67 28.87
CA ASP A 242 -11.40 -7.38 29.82
C ASP A 242 -12.40 -8.54 29.88
N ARG A 243 -12.79 -9.10 28.73
CA ARG A 243 -13.67 -10.28 28.71
C ARG A 243 -13.02 -11.53 29.30
N LEU A 244 -11.73 -11.74 29.04
CA LEU A 244 -10.99 -12.85 29.64
C LEU A 244 -10.88 -12.70 31.16
N LEU A 245 -10.67 -11.47 31.64
CA LEU A 245 -10.67 -11.12 33.07
C LEU A 245 -12.02 -11.37 33.72
N GLU A 246 -13.11 -10.95 33.09
CA GLU A 246 -14.47 -11.20 33.57
C GLU A 246 -14.78 -12.69 33.68
N GLU A 247 -14.38 -13.49 32.70
CA GLU A 247 -14.58 -14.94 32.73
C GLU A 247 -13.67 -15.64 33.76
N TYR A 248 -12.43 -15.18 33.92
CA TYR A 248 -11.53 -15.70 34.96
C TYR A 248 -12.07 -15.41 36.37
N ALA A 249 -12.54 -14.19 36.61
CA ALA A 249 -13.16 -13.79 37.86
C ALA A 249 -14.43 -14.60 38.17
N LYS A 250 -15.24 -14.93 37.15
CA LYS A 250 -16.41 -15.82 37.31
C LYS A 250 -16.00 -17.25 37.70
N GLN A 251 -14.91 -17.78 37.15
CA GLN A 251 -14.44 -19.13 37.48
C GLN A 251 -13.85 -19.24 38.90
N GLU A 252 -13.15 -18.20 39.39
CA GLU A 252 -12.70 -18.16 40.80
C GLU A 252 -13.89 -18.08 41.78
N PHE A 253 -14.95 -17.34 41.44
CA PHE A 253 -16.13 -17.21 42.29
C PHE A 253 -16.94 -18.52 42.43
N ILE A 254 -16.81 -19.45 41.49
CA ILE A 254 -17.47 -20.77 41.53
C ILE A 254 -16.65 -21.78 42.37
N ARG A 255 -15.40 -21.47 42.71
CA ARG A 255 -14.51 -22.35 43.51
C ARG A 255 -14.51 -22.05 45.03
N ILE A 256 -15.31 -21.09 45.49
CA ILE A 256 -15.56 -20.79 46.92
C ILE A 256 -16.92 -21.38 47.33
#